data_AF-A0AAE7LL92-F1
#
_entry.id   AF-A0AAE7LL92-F1
#
_cell.length_a   1.000
_cell.length_b   1.000
_cell.length_c   1.000
_cell.angle_alpha   90.00
_cell.angle_beta   90.00
_cell.angle_gamma   90.00
#
_symmetry.space_group_name_H-M   'P 1'
#
loop_
_entity.id
_entity.type
_entity.pdbx_description
1 polymer ?
#
loop_
_entity_poly.entity_id
_entity_poly.type
_entity_poly.pdbx_seq_one_letter_code
_entity_poly.pdbx_strand_id
1 'polypeptide(L)' 'MENNSRTMPHIRRTTHIMMFAHRNSFDFHFFNAR' A
#
# COMPACT_ATOMS: atom_id res chain seq x y z
N MET A 1 2.86 5.94 9.37
CA MET A 1 4.28 6.15 9.02
C MET A 1 5.08 5.18 9.85
N GLU A 2 5.94 4.38 9.22
CA GLU A 2 6.88 3.51 9.94
C GLU A 2 8.21 4.26 10.07
N ASN A 3 8.42 4.94 11.20
CA ASN A 3 9.51 5.92 11.35
C ASN A 3 10.88 5.32 11.69
N ASN A 4 10.92 4.09 12.22
CA ASN A 4 12.13 3.44 12.73
C ASN A 4 12.31 2.02 12.14
N SER A 5 11.88 1.82 10.90
CA SER A 5 12.09 0.55 10.21
C SER A 5 13.60 0.31 10.01
N ARG A 6 14.10 -0.82 10.49
CA ARG A 6 15.52 -1.20 10.31
C ARG A 6 15.77 -1.98 9.03
N THR A 7 14.74 -2.64 8.50
CA THR A 7 14.79 -3.43 7.28
C THR A 7 14.62 -2.57 6.03
N MET A 8 13.78 -1.53 6.11
CA MET A 8 13.59 -0.54 5.05
C MET A 8 13.70 0.89 5.60
N PRO A 9 14.91 1.34 5.97
CA PRO A 9 15.11 2.64 6.63
C PRO A 9 14.82 3.85 5.73
N HIS A 10 14.81 3.67 4.41
CA HIS A 10 14.64 4.73 3.42
C HIS A 10 13.18 5.10 3.13
N ILE A 11 12.20 4.34 3.60
CA ILE A 11 10.78 4.53 3.28
C ILE A 11 9.89 4.33 4.49
N ARG A 12 8.92 5.23 4.66
CA ARG A 12 8.03 5.27 5.84
C ARG A 12 6.55 5.05 5.52
N ARG A 13 6.17 5.05 4.24
CA ARG A 13 4.81 4.78 3.74
C ARG A 13 4.88 3.68 2.70
N THR A 14 4.80 2.43 3.15
CA THR A 14 4.96 1.23 2.31
C THR A 14 3.64 0.56 1.93
N THR A 15 2.51 1.11 2.39
CA THR A 15 1.17 0.52 2.18
C THR A 15 0.86 0.26 0.70
N HIS A 16 1.27 1.17 -0.19
CA HIS A 16 1.09 1.06 -1.63
C HIS A 16 1.83 -0.12 -2.30
N ILE A 17 2.77 -0.76 -1.59
CA ILE A 17 3.52 -1.92 -2.13
C ILE A 17 2.65 -3.17 -2.08
N MET A 18 1.98 -3.43 -0.95
CA MET A 18 1.29 -4.70 -0.70
C MET A 18 -0.23 -4.58 -0.64
N MET A 19 -0.76 -3.43 -0.24
CA MET A 19 -2.20 -3.26 -0.12
C MET A 19 -2.81 -3.07 -1.50
N PHE A 20 -3.62 -4.05 -1.94
CA PHE A 20 -4.20 -4.09 -3.28
C PHE A 20 -4.93 -2.80 -3.66
N ALA A 21 -5.75 -2.27 -2.76
CA ALA A 21 -6.51 -1.03 -2.97
C ALA A 21 -5.66 0.25 -3.07
N HIS A 22 -4.38 0.20 -2.71
CA HIS A 22 -3.49 1.36 -2.67
C HIS A 22 -2.40 1.28 -3.75
N ARG A 23 -2.47 0.29 -4.65
CA ARG A 23 -1.56 0.15 -5.80
C ARG A 23 -2.02 1.06 -6.94
N ASN A 24 -1.10 1.39 -7.84
CA ASN A 24 -1.38 2.26 -8.99
C ASN A 24 -2.42 1.68 -9.97
N SER A 25 -2.51 0.36 -10.07
CA SER A 25 -3.39 -0.37 -10.97
C SER A 25 -4.66 -0.87 -10.30
N PHE A 26 -4.96 -0.36 -9.10
CA PHE A 26 -6.22 -0.65 -8.45
C PHE A 26 -7.39 -0.06 -9.24
N ASP A 27 -8.48 -0.82 -9.32
CA ASP A 27 -9.71 -0.42 -9.97
C ASP A 27 -10.92 -0.73 -9.08
N PHE A 28 -11.92 0.15 -9.06
CA PHE A 28 -13.12 -0.03 -8.25
C PHE A 28 -14.03 -1.19 -8.69
N HIS A 29 -13.91 -1.71 -9.91
CA HIS A 29 -14.60 -2.92 -10.36
C HIS A 29 -14.29 -4.13 -9.47
N PHE A 30 -13.11 -4.17 -8.83
CA PHE A 30 -12.78 -5.21 -7.85
C PHE A 30 -13.64 -5.12 -6.58
N PHE A 31 -14.23 -3.96 -6.29
CA PHE A 31 -15.12 -3.71 -5.14
C PHE A 31 -16.59 -3.62 -5.57
N ASN A 32 -17.00 -4.42 -6.55
CA ASN A 32 -18.39 -4.44 -7.06
C ASN A 32 -19.36 -5.32 -6.24
N ALA A 33 -18.94 -5.84 -5.09
CA ALA A 33 -19.79 -6.61 -4.18
C ALA A 33 -20.49 -5.70 -3.14
N ARG A 34 -21.06 -4.58 -3.61
CA ARG A 34 -21.75 -3.59 -2.77
C ARG A 34 -23.24 -3.86 -2.68
#